data_AF-A0A5A9NLX0-F1
#
_entry.id   AF-A0A5A9NLX0-F1
#
_cell.length_a   1.000
_cell.length_b   1.000
_cell.length_c   1.000
_cell.angle_alpha   90.00
_cell.angle_beta   90.00
_cell.angle_gamma   90.00
#
_symmetry.space_group_name_H-M   'P 1'
#
loop_
_entity.id
_entity.type
_entity.pdbx_description
1 polymer ?
#
loop_
_entity_poly.entity_id
_entity_poly.type
_entity_poly.pdbx_seq_one_letter_code
_entity_poly.pdbx_strand_id
1 'polypeptide(L)'
;MCLDGKSVGVRAFSTYTELSTPTDNALDNTHVRTPSATAQMQYITCRAQKCSEEGRQYPFSGRIDTNSLVVQDQYIFLQDMHIVSTDEGQVLAAVQEWNENDTYSLYISDTPGVYFTRSLPNLRTSRGLAGNLIVDVYKVLGVSGLIIANKKEDTQMKTYITYNKGQTWALLQPPTKDATGNDINCNLPSCSLHLHLQMSENPYTPDTISTKQSAPGIIVATGNIGPELSFSNTGMFISSDAGNTWRQIFEEEHSVWFLDHGGALLAVTQSAVPTRYLW
;
A
#
# COMPACT_ATOMS: atom_id res chain seq x y z
N MET A 1 -33.06 15.30 -15.93
CA MET A 1 -33.28 14.01 -16.63
C MET A 1 -31.90 13.43 -16.87
N CYS A 2 -31.71 12.20 -16.39
CA CYS A 2 -30.44 11.50 -16.21
C CYS A 2 -29.66 11.26 -17.50
N LEU A 3 -28.36 11.00 -17.35
CA LEU A 3 -27.54 9.89 -17.88
C LEU A 3 -26.07 10.31 -17.66
N ASP A 4 -25.42 9.78 -16.62
CA ASP A 4 -24.59 8.55 -16.63
C ASP A 4 -23.13 8.82 -17.05
N GLY A 5 -22.18 8.39 -16.21
CA GLY A 5 -20.80 8.15 -16.65
C GLY A 5 -19.78 9.28 -16.47
N LYS A 6 -19.70 9.93 -15.30
CA LYS A 6 -18.49 10.69 -14.97
C LYS A 6 -17.34 9.73 -14.69
N SER A 7 -16.60 9.37 -15.75
CA SER A 7 -15.20 8.98 -15.62
C SER A 7 -14.50 10.08 -14.82
N VAL A 8 -13.96 9.74 -13.65
CA VAL A 8 -13.03 10.65 -12.97
C VAL A 8 -11.83 10.78 -13.90
N GLY A 9 -11.75 11.88 -14.62
CA GLY A 9 -10.66 12.19 -15.55
C GLY A 9 -9.41 12.53 -14.75
N VAL A 10 -8.80 11.53 -14.14
CA VAL A 10 -7.56 11.66 -13.37
C VAL A 10 -6.40 11.47 -14.34
N ARG A 11 -5.85 12.55 -14.90
CA ARG A 11 -4.60 12.45 -15.67
C ARG A 11 -3.44 12.33 -14.69
N ALA A 12 -2.85 11.15 -14.52
CA ALA A 12 -1.42 11.13 -14.23
C ALA A 12 -0.68 11.32 -15.55
N PHE A 13 0.36 12.13 -15.52
CA PHE A 13 1.24 12.28 -16.67
C PHE A 13 2.36 11.27 -16.51
N SER A 14 2.34 10.20 -17.31
CA SER A 14 3.59 9.51 -17.66
C SER A 14 4.45 10.50 -18.42
N THR A 15 5.72 10.59 -18.06
CA THR A 15 6.72 11.40 -18.77
C THR A 15 6.98 10.93 -20.21
N TYR A 16 6.27 9.91 -20.70
CA TYR A 16 6.30 9.50 -22.10
C TYR A 16 5.14 10.09 -22.90
N THR A 17 5.37 11.27 -23.48
CA THR A 17 4.81 11.58 -24.80
C THR A 17 5.93 12.11 -25.69
N GLU A 18 6.24 11.30 -26.71
CA GLU A 18 7.04 11.60 -27.91
C GLU A 18 8.52 11.93 -27.71
N LEU A 19 9.35 10.89 -27.57
CA LEU A 19 10.59 10.70 -28.36
C LEU A 19 11.19 9.33 -28.06
N SER A 20 11.30 8.53 -29.13
CA SER A 20 12.21 7.39 -29.37
C SER A 20 13.08 6.83 -28.23
N THR A 21 12.97 5.51 -28.08
CA THR A 21 13.95 4.52 -27.55
C THR A 21 14.42 4.65 -26.09
N PRO A 22 14.42 3.54 -25.31
CA PRO A 22 14.91 3.52 -23.94
C PRO A 22 16.44 3.56 -23.95
N THR A 23 17.01 4.74 -23.71
CA THR A 23 18.44 4.90 -23.46
C THR A 23 18.61 5.84 -22.27
N ASP A 24 19.02 5.31 -21.12
CA ASP A 24 19.87 5.82 -20.02
C ASP A 24 19.99 7.34 -19.69
N ASN A 25 19.21 8.24 -20.30
CA ASN A 25 19.41 9.69 -20.25
C ASN A 25 18.44 10.42 -19.31
N ALA A 26 17.54 9.72 -18.62
CA ALA A 26 16.56 10.32 -17.70
C ALA A 26 17.09 10.51 -16.26
N LEU A 27 18.25 9.95 -15.92
CA LEU A 27 18.83 9.97 -14.56
C LEU A 27 19.44 11.31 -14.13
N ASP A 28 19.62 12.28 -15.05
CA ASP A 28 20.26 13.58 -14.74
C ASP A 28 19.27 14.76 -14.64
N ASN A 29 17.96 14.49 -14.71
CA ASN A 29 16.94 15.53 -14.60
C ASN A 29 16.54 15.73 -13.13
N THR A 30 16.73 16.95 -12.63
CA THR A 30 16.28 17.39 -11.32
C THR A 30 14.91 18.06 -11.42
N HIS A 31 14.07 17.77 -10.42
CA HIS A 31 12.71 18.27 -10.30
C HIS A 31 12.66 19.30 -9.18
N VAL A 32 12.35 20.55 -9.50
CA VAL A 32 12.44 21.67 -8.56
C VAL A 32 11.13 22.45 -8.52
N ARG A 33 10.66 22.76 -7.32
CA ARG A 33 9.57 23.72 -7.09
C ARG A 33 10.19 25.08 -6.75
N THR A 34 9.84 26.12 -7.50
CA THR A 34 10.36 27.47 -7.27
C THR A 34 9.24 28.51 -7.30
N PRO A 35 9.27 29.52 -6.41
CA PRO A 35 8.42 30.69 -6.55
C PRO A 35 8.79 31.47 -7.82
N SER A 36 7.79 31.86 -8.60
CA SER A 36 7.92 32.74 -9.75
C SER A 36 7.99 34.21 -9.32
N ALA A 37 8.39 35.09 -10.23
CA ALA A 37 8.46 36.55 -10.02
C ALA A 37 7.12 37.18 -9.61
N THR A 38 5.99 36.50 -9.86
CA THR A 38 4.63 36.90 -9.47
C THR A 38 4.14 36.26 -8.17
N ALA A 39 5.06 35.69 -7.37
CA ALA A 39 4.77 34.91 -6.15
C ALA A 39 3.91 33.65 -6.36
N GLN A 40 3.85 33.13 -7.60
CA GLN A 40 3.18 31.87 -7.95
C GLN A 40 4.17 30.70 -7.88
N MET A 41 3.79 29.57 -7.30
CA MET A 41 4.64 28.37 -7.33
C MET A 41 4.63 27.73 -8.72
N GLN A 42 5.81 27.40 -9.22
CA GLN A 42 6.02 26.73 -10.50
C GLN A 42 6.83 25.45 -10.28
N TYR A 43 6.54 24.45 -11.09
CA TYR A 43 7.27 23.20 -11.12
C TYR A 43 8.14 23.15 -12.38
N ILE A 44 9.42 22.90 -12.18
CA ILE A 44 10.45 23.02 -13.19
C ILE A 44 11.25 21.72 -13.24
N THR A 45 11.54 21.25 -14.45
CA THR A 45 12.46 20.14 -14.70
C THR A 45 13.67 20.66 -15.46
N CYS A 46 14.87 20.37 -14.97
CA CYS A 46 16.13 20.80 -15.60
C CYS A 46 17.21 19.75 -15.39
N ARG A 47 18.28 19.78 -16.18
CA ARG A 47 19.47 18.96 -15.87
C ARG A 47 20.27 19.59 -14.74
N ALA A 48 20.78 18.78 -13.81
CA ALA A 48 21.52 19.27 -12.64
C ALA A 48 22.67 20.23 -13.02
N GLN A 49 23.34 19.96 -14.14
CA GLN A 49 24.48 20.74 -14.63
C GLN A 49 24.10 22.01 -15.41
N LYS A 50 22.83 22.17 -15.82
CA LYS A 50 22.37 23.27 -16.70
C LYS A 50 21.00 23.82 -16.28
N CYS A 51 20.80 24.09 -14.99
CA CYS A 51 19.55 24.67 -14.48
C CYS A 51 19.50 26.22 -14.57
N SER A 52 20.07 26.80 -15.65
CA SER A 52 19.87 28.23 -16.00
C SER A 52 18.52 28.41 -16.70
N GLU A 53 18.02 29.64 -16.85
CA GLU A 53 16.67 29.91 -17.39
C GLU A 53 16.36 29.20 -18.72
N GLU A 54 17.35 29.06 -19.61
CA GLU A 54 17.19 28.38 -20.91
C GLU A 54 17.08 26.85 -20.81
N GLY A 55 17.59 26.25 -19.73
CA GLY A 55 17.55 24.81 -19.49
C GLY A 55 16.34 24.33 -18.69
N ARG A 56 15.44 25.25 -18.34
CA ARG A 56 14.24 24.98 -17.55
C ARG A 56 13.08 24.56 -18.44
N GLN A 57 12.53 23.39 -18.18
CA GLN A 57 11.28 22.94 -18.76
C GLN A 57 10.15 23.13 -17.76
N TYR A 58 9.01 23.60 -18.27
CA TYR A 58 7.80 23.85 -17.51
C TYR A 58 6.74 22.85 -17.97
N PRO A 59 6.68 21.65 -17.36
CA PRO A 59 5.71 20.63 -17.76
C PRO A 59 4.26 21.04 -17.49
N PHE A 60 4.02 22.05 -16.65
CA PHE A 60 2.70 22.56 -16.33
C PHE A 60 2.59 24.03 -16.72
N SER A 61 1.57 24.36 -17.52
CA SER A 61 1.25 25.73 -17.95
C SER A 61 0.37 26.49 -16.94
N GLY A 62 -0.08 25.83 -15.87
CA GLY A 62 -1.02 26.36 -14.86
C GLY A 62 -0.39 26.65 -13.50
N ARG A 63 -1.18 27.28 -12.61
CA ARG A 63 -0.81 27.47 -11.19
C ARG A 63 -0.75 26.12 -10.49
N ILE A 64 0.27 25.90 -9.68
CA ILE A 64 0.42 24.72 -8.84
C ILE A 64 0.46 25.22 -7.40
N ASP A 65 -0.46 24.77 -6.54
CA ASP A 65 -0.34 25.11 -5.13
C ASP A 65 0.83 24.35 -4.50
N THR A 66 1.42 24.95 -3.46
CA THR A 66 2.68 24.54 -2.82
C THR A 66 2.76 23.05 -2.48
N ASN A 67 1.61 22.42 -2.17
CA ASN A 67 1.53 21.01 -1.81
C ASN A 67 0.90 20.11 -2.88
N SER A 68 0.43 20.66 -4.01
CA SER A 68 -0.42 19.95 -4.97
C SER A 68 0.28 18.88 -5.81
N LEU A 69 1.61 18.74 -5.79
CA LEU A 69 2.32 17.79 -6.65
C LEU A 69 3.20 16.80 -5.88
N VAL A 70 3.03 15.52 -6.21
CA VAL A 70 3.87 14.41 -5.75
C VAL A 70 4.51 13.75 -6.97
N VAL A 71 5.80 13.40 -6.85
CA VAL A 71 6.58 12.76 -7.91
C VAL A 71 7.06 11.42 -7.38
N GLN A 72 6.68 10.34 -8.05
CA GLN A 72 7.15 8.99 -7.75
C GLN A 72 7.49 8.28 -9.06
N ASP A 73 8.70 7.74 -9.12
CA ASP A 73 9.29 7.16 -10.32
C ASP A 73 9.18 8.07 -11.54
N GLN A 74 8.43 7.65 -12.57
CA GLN A 74 8.28 8.36 -13.84
C GLN A 74 6.97 9.16 -13.93
N TYR A 75 6.22 9.27 -12.82
CA TYR A 75 4.88 9.84 -12.77
C TYR A 75 4.81 11.09 -11.88
N ILE A 76 3.96 12.04 -12.28
CA ILE A 76 3.65 13.25 -11.52
C ILE A 76 2.13 13.27 -11.21
N PHE A 77 1.80 13.47 -9.94
CA PHE A 77 0.43 13.34 -9.41
C PHE A 77 -0.04 14.60 -8.69
N LEU A 78 -1.37 14.79 -8.66
CA LEU A 78 -2.02 15.80 -7.82
C LEU A 78 -2.21 15.31 -6.38
N GLN A 79 -2.08 16.19 -5.39
CA GLN A 79 -2.06 15.84 -3.95
C GLN A 79 -3.35 15.22 -3.41
N ASP A 80 -4.48 15.40 -4.08
CA ASP A 80 -5.75 14.79 -3.68
C ASP A 80 -5.73 13.24 -3.82
N MET A 81 -4.62 12.68 -4.29
CA MET A 81 -4.37 11.25 -4.43
C MET A 81 -3.20 10.81 -3.55
N HIS A 82 -3.42 9.80 -2.72
CA HIS A 82 -2.36 9.12 -1.99
C HIS A 82 -1.83 7.97 -2.85
N ILE A 83 -0.60 8.09 -3.34
CA ILE A 83 0.01 7.05 -4.17
C ILE A 83 0.53 5.92 -3.28
N VAL A 84 0.01 4.72 -3.52
CA VAL A 84 0.35 3.51 -2.76
C VAL A 84 1.54 2.78 -3.39
N SER A 85 1.55 2.69 -4.72
CA SER A 85 2.62 2.02 -5.48
C SER A 85 2.58 2.46 -6.95
N THR A 86 3.75 2.51 -7.59
CA THR A 86 3.96 2.85 -9.01
C THR A 86 4.65 1.71 -9.77
N ASP A 87 4.60 0.51 -9.20
CA ASP A 87 5.38 -0.64 -9.67
C ASP A 87 4.80 -1.28 -10.95
N GLU A 88 5.69 -1.87 -11.76
CA GLU A 88 5.34 -2.63 -12.97
C GLU A 88 4.54 -1.82 -14.01
N GLY A 89 4.80 -0.51 -14.08
CA GLY A 89 4.20 0.38 -15.08
C GLY A 89 2.72 0.66 -14.86
N GLN A 90 2.21 0.46 -13.64
CA GLN A 90 0.85 0.85 -13.25
C GLN A 90 0.90 1.61 -11.92
N VAL A 91 -0.04 2.52 -11.74
CA VAL A 91 -0.19 3.32 -10.54
C VAL A 91 -1.35 2.80 -9.73
N LEU A 92 -1.07 2.48 -8.48
CA LEU A 92 -2.06 2.23 -7.45
C LEU A 92 -2.21 3.48 -6.58
N ALA A 93 -3.39 4.06 -6.59
CA ALA A 93 -3.69 5.29 -5.86
C ALA A 93 -4.92 5.12 -4.98
N ALA A 94 -4.87 5.65 -3.76
CA ALA A 94 -6.02 5.80 -2.89
C ALA A 94 -6.55 7.23 -3.02
N VAL A 95 -7.84 7.36 -3.30
CA VAL A 95 -8.51 8.63 -3.55
C VAL A 95 -9.74 8.74 -2.66
N GLN A 96 -9.90 9.87 -1.99
CA GLN A 96 -11.12 10.16 -1.23
C GLN A 96 -12.19 10.71 -2.17
N GLU A 97 -13.32 10.01 -2.28
CA GLU A 97 -14.44 10.51 -3.06
C GLU A 97 -15.28 11.52 -2.27
N TRP A 98 -15.86 12.49 -2.97
CA TRP A 98 -16.66 13.58 -2.35
C TRP A 98 -17.90 13.09 -1.58
N ASN A 99 -18.40 11.89 -1.90
CA ASN A 99 -19.59 11.29 -1.30
C ASN A 99 -19.27 10.22 -0.24
N GLU A 100 -18.00 10.09 0.14
CA GLU A 100 -17.53 9.08 1.09
C GLU A 100 -17.22 9.74 2.46
N ASN A 101 -17.83 9.21 3.53
CA ASN A 101 -17.65 9.69 4.91
C ASN A 101 -16.29 9.24 5.48
N ASP A 102 -15.22 9.96 5.12
CA ASP A 102 -13.84 9.69 5.57
C ASP A 102 -13.28 8.31 5.17
N THR A 103 -13.80 7.70 4.11
CA THR A 103 -13.20 6.50 3.50
C THR A 103 -12.47 6.84 2.22
N TYR A 104 -11.52 5.99 1.85
CA TYR A 104 -10.77 6.11 0.62
C TYR A 104 -11.11 4.95 -0.30
N SER A 105 -11.13 5.19 -1.61
CA SER A 105 -11.28 4.16 -2.62
C SER A 105 -9.94 3.91 -3.31
N LEU A 106 -9.60 2.64 -3.52
CA LEU A 106 -8.43 2.23 -4.27
C LEU A 106 -8.72 2.30 -5.77
N TYR A 107 -7.79 2.87 -6.51
CA TYR A 107 -7.83 3.02 -7.96
C TYR A 107 -6.56 2.44 -8.58
N ILE A 108 -6.73 1.72 -9.68
CA ILE A 108 -5.63 1.17 -10.48
C ILE A 108 -5.60 1.90 -11.82
N SER A 109 -4.42 2.30 -12.26
CA SER A 109 -4.25 2.91 -13.57
C SER A 109 -4.06 1.90 -14.70
N ASP A 110 -4.28 2.36 -15.92
CA ASP A 110 -3.72 1.78 -17.13
C ASP A 110 -2.18 1.93 -17.18
N THR A 111 -1.55 1.32 -18.20
CA THR A 111 -0.07 1.32 -18.32
C THR A 111 0.55 2.71 -18.49
N PRO A 112 -0.09 3.69 -19.19
CA PRO A 112 0.37 5.07 -19.21
C PRO A 112 0.08 5.86 -17.92
N GLY A 113 -0.71 5.34 -16.98
CA GLY A 113 -1.08 6.07 -15.77
C GLY A 113 -2.16 7.13 -15.98
N VAL A 114 -2.88 7.13 -17.09
CA VAL A 114 -3.81 8.21 -17.48
C VAL A 114 -5.26 7.88 -17.14
N TYR A 115 -5.65 6.61 -17.18
CA TYR A 115 -7.02 6.19 -16.89
C TYR A 115 -7.03 5.32 -15.64
N PHE A 116 -7.85 5.71 -14.67
CA PHE A 116 -7.99 5.02 -13.41
C PHE A 116 -9.33 4.30 -13.32
N THR A 117 -9.30 3.04 -12.89
CA THR A 117 -10.49 2.24 -12.60
C THR A 117 -10.54 1.94 -11.11
N ARG A 118 -11.74 2.09 -10.51
CA ARG A 118 -11.95 1.79 -9.09
C ARG A 118 -11.82 0.29 -8.83
N SER A 119 -10.96 -0.07 -7.90
CA SER A 119 -10.58 -1.44 -7.56
C SER A 119 -11.25 -1.92 -6.28
N LEU A 120 -11.12 -1.17 -5.19
CA LEU A 120 -11.66 -1.53 -3.88
C LEU A 120 -12.23 -0.29 -3.19
N PRO A 121 -13.53 -0.27 -2.87
CA PRO A 121 -14.15 0.85 -2.17
C PRO A 121 -13.94 0.77 -0.66
N ASN A 122 -14.15 1.90 0.03
CA ASN A 122 -14.28 1.98 1.49
C ASN A 122 -13.09 1.43 2.28
N LEU A 123 -11.86 1.75 1.88
CA LEU A 123 -10.66 1.38 2.62
C LEU A 123 -10.67 1.95 4.03
N ARG A 124 -10.07 1.20 4.96
CA ARG A 124 -9.72 1.70 6.28
C ARG A 124 -8.60 2.71 6.15
N THR A 125 -8.78 3.85 6.81
CA THR A 125 -7.73 4.84 6.98
C THR A 125 -7.50 5.13 8.45
N SER A 126 -6.25 5.30 8.82
CA SER A 126 -5.82 5.78 10.14
C SER A 126 -5.00 7.06 9.97
N ARG A 127 -4.90 7.86 11.04
CA ARG A 127 -3.96 8.98 11.08
C ARG A 127 -2.77 8.59 11.94
N GLY A 128 -1.57 8.67 11.38
CA GLY A 128 -0.33 8.49 12.12
C GLY A 128 -0.10 9.61 13.12
N LEU A 129 0.96 9.46 13.93
CA LEU A 129 1.27 10.42 15.01
C LEU A 129 1.60 11.82 14.47
N ALA A 130 2.15 11.89 13.25
CA ALA A 130 2.47 13.14 12.57
C ALA A 130 1.27 13.73 11.79
N GLY A 131 0.08 13.14 11.89
CA GLY A 131 -1.11 13.54 11.14
C GLY A 131 -1.11 13.09 9.67
N ASN A 132 -0.12 12.28 9.27
CA ASN A 132 -0.08 11.59 7.99
C ASN A 132 -1.27 10.63 7.88
N LEU A 133 -1.96 10.67 6.75
CA LEU A 133 -2.98 9.69 6.42
C LEU A 133 -2.28 8.38 6.06
N ILE A 134 -2.65 7.30 6.76
CA ILE A 134 -2.22 5.94 6.45
C ILE A 134 -3.45 5.18 5.95
N VAL A 135 -3.33 4.64 4.74
CA VAL A 135 -4.35 3.76 4.17
C VAL A 135 -3.92 2.32 4.44
N ASP A 136 -4.80 1.49 4.99
CA ASP A 136 -4.50 0.10 5.34
C ASP A 136 -4.45 -0.77 4.07
N VAL A 137 -3.42 -0.56 3.26
CA VAL A 137 -3.10 -1.35 2.06
C VAL A 137 -1.65 -1.78 2.17
N TYR A 138 -1.42 -3.08 2.04
CA TYR A 138 -0.11 -3.69 2.12
C TYR A 138 0.20 -4.41 0.81
N LYS A 139 1.27 -3.99 0.14
CA LYS A 139 1.81 -4.70 -1.02
C LYS A 139 2.75 -5.81 -0.54
N VAL A 140 2.48 -7.05 -0.93
CA VAL A 140 3.35 -8.19 -0.57
C VAL A 140 4.63 -8.16 -1.40
N LEU A 141 5.77 -8.21 -0.71
CA LEU A 141 7.07 -8.25 -1.37
C LEU A 141 7.38 -9.67 -1.88
N GLY A 142 8.08 -9.75 -3.02
CA GLY A 142 8.50 -11.02 -3.64
C GLY A 142 7.44 -11.69 -4.51
N VAL A 143 6.16 -11.27 -4.44
CA VAL A 143 5.09 -11.76 -5.32
C VAL A 143 4.40 -10.59 -6.01
N SER A 144 4.62 -10.47 -7.31
CA SER A 144 4.06 -9.42 -8.15
C SER A 144 2.53 -9.44 -8.17
N GLY A 145 1.92 -8.28 -7.94
CA GLY A 145 0.47 -8.07 -8.01
C GLY A 145 -0.34 -8.59 -6.82
N LEU A 146 0.32 -9.09 -5.77
CA LEU A 146 -0.32 -9.49 -4.53
C LEU A 146 -0.46 -8.30 -3.57
N ILE A 147 -1.71 -7.96 -3.24
CA ILE A 147 -2.03 -6.83 -2.36
C ILE A 147 -3.05 -7.29 -1.33
N ILE A 148 -2.88 -6.84 -0.10
CA ILE A 148 -3.80 -7.07 1.02
C ILE A 148 -4.33 -5.70 1.46
N ALA A 149 -5.63 -5.58 1.72
CA ALA A 149 -6.25 -4.33 2.12
C ALA A 149 -7.37 -4.55 3.13
N ASN A 150 -7.52 -3.61 4.07
CA ASN A 150 -8.66 -3.58 4.98
C ASN A 150 -9.76 -2.70 4.43
N LYS A 151 -10.95 -3.27 4.23
CA LYS A 151 -12.16 -2.61 3.75
C LYS A 151 -13.19 -2.53 4.87
N LYS A 152 -13.84 -1.38 4.99
CA LYS A 152 -15.05 -1.19 5.77
C LYS A 152 -16.26 -1.64 4.96
N GLU A 153 -16.84 -2.75 5.36
CA GLU A 153 -18.07 -3.30 4.80
C GLU A 153 -19.20 -3.04 5.80
N ASP A 154 -20.08 -2.10 5.47
CA ASP A 154 -21.09 -1.53 6.37
C ASP A 154 -20.46 -0.98 7.67
N THR A 155 -20.57 -1.73 8.76
CA THR A 155 -19.98 -1.39 10.06
C THR A 155 -18.78 -2.27 10.41
N GLN A 156 -18.54 -3.33 9.65
CA GLN A 156 -17.52 -4.33 9.94
C GLN A 156 -16.26 -4.04 9.15
N MET A 157 -15.11 -4.18 9.80
CA MET A 157 -13.82 -4.10 9.13
C MET A 157 -13.40 -5.49 8.68
N LYS A 158 -13.13 -5.69 7.39
CA LYS A 158 -12.70 -6.98 6.84
C LYS A 158 -11.46 -6.85 5.99
N THR A 159 -10.61 -7.86 6.04
CA THR A 159 -9.38 -7.94 5.26
C THR A 159 -9.62 -8.70 3.96
N TYR A 160 -9.18 -8.11 2.87
CA TYR A 160 -9.27 -8.65 1.52
C TYR A 160 -7.89 -8.80 0.91
N ILE A 161 -7.74 -9.81 0.05
CA ILE A 161 -6.53 -10.08 -0.72
C ILE A 161 -6.85 -10.12 -2.21
N THR A 162 -5.92 -9.65 -3.03
CA THR A 162 -5.99 -9.73 -4.50
C THR A 162 -4.70 -10.32 -5.04
N TYR A 163 -4.82 -11.19 -6.03
CA TYR A 163 -3.70 -11.81 -6.73
C TYR A 163 -3.49 -11.23 -8.14
N ASN A 164 -4.39 -10.34 -8.57
CA ASN A 164 -4.42 -9.76 -9.91
C ASN A 164 -4.40 -8.24 -9.86
N LYS A 165 -3.52 -7.68 -9.01
CA LYS A 165 -3.26 -6.24 -8.90
C LYS A 165 -4.50 -5.41 -8.52
N GLY A 166 -5.50 -6.02 -7.89
CA GLY A 166 -6.74 -5.37 -7.46
C GLY A 166 -7.88 -5.42 -8.48
N GLN A 167 -7.81 -6.23 -9.53
CA GLN A 167 -9.00 -6.45 -10.37
C GLN A 167 -10.10 -7.23 -9.62
N THR A 168 -9.72 -8.27 -8.86
CA THR A 168 -10.64 -9.05 -8.04
C THR A 168 -10.09 -9.24 -6.63
N TRP A 169 -10.99 -9.19 -5.65
CA TRP A 169 -10.68 -9.29 -4.24
C TRP A 169 -11.40 -10.48 -3.61
N ALA A 170 -10.71 -11.17 -2.71
CA ALA A 170 -11.24 -12.29 -1.95
C ALA A 170 -10.99 -12.08 -0.45
N LEU A 171 -11.83 -12.66 0.41
CA LEU A 171 -11.59 -12.72 1.85
C LEU A 171 -10.46 -13.73 2.14
N LEU A 172 -9.72 -13.49 3.21
CA LEU A 172 -8.69 -14.42 3.67
C LEU A 172 -9.33 -15.68 4.29
N GLN A 173 -8.81 -16.84 3.88
CA GLN A 173 -9.20 -18.12 4.48
C GLN A 173 -8.69 -18.20 5.91
N PRO A 174 -9.56 -18.55 6.89
CA PRO A 174 -9.10 -18.81 8.24
C PRO A 174 -8.26 -20.11 8.29
N PRO A 175 -7.29 -20.20 9.22
CA PRO A 175 -6.58 -21.46 9.47
C PRO A 175 -7.55 -22.52 10.00
N THR A 176 -7.29 -23.78 9.68
CA THR A 176 -8.10 -24.91 10.16
C THR A 176 -7.84 -25.25 11.62
N LYS A 177 -6.65 -24.90 12.13
CA LYS A 177 -6.18 -25.23 13.47
C LYS A 177 -5.54 -24.04 14.17
N ASP A 178 -5.71 -23.98 15.48
CA ASP A 178 -5.03 -23.01 16.35
C ASP A 178 -3.57 -23.42 16.63
N ALA A 179 -2.84 -22.57 17.37
CA ALA A 179 -1.45 -22.83 17.75
C ALA A 179 -1.28 -24.09 18.64
N THR A 180 -2.33 -24.50 19.35
CA THR A 180 -2.34 -25.70 20.21
C THR A 180 -2.81 -26.97 19.49
N GLY A 181 -3.28 -26.84 18.25
CA GLY A 181 -3.77 -27.92 17.41
C GLY A 181 -5.28 -28.19 17.49
N ASN A 182 -6.07 -27.38 18.18
CA ASN A 182 -7.53 -27.51 18.17
C ASN A 182 -8.11 -27.00 16.86
N ASP A 183 -9.23 -27.58 16.43
CA ASP A 183 -9.91 -27.17 15.20
C ASP A 183 -10.65 -25.84 15.38
N ILE A 184 -10.46 -24.93 14.43
CA ILE A 184 -11.12 -23.63 14.40
C ILE A 184 -12.35 -23.72 13.50
N ASN A 185 -13.54 -23.56 14.08
CA ASN A 185 -14.79 -23.54 13.31
C ASN A 185 -15.11 -22.11 12.85
N CYS A 186 -14.49 -21.70 11.75
CA CYS A 186 -14.71 -20.40 11.12
C CYS A 186 -14.93 -20.61 9.62
N ASN A 187 -16.13 -20.28 9.15
CA ASN A 187 -16.51 -20.46 7.75
C ASN A 187 -16.89 -19.12 7.10
N LEU A 188 -16.42 -18.96 5.87
CA LEU A 188 -16.76 -17.83 5.01
C LEU A 188 -18.25 -17.89 4.58
N PRO A 189 -18.90 -16.74 4.34
CA PRO A 189 -18.38 -15.37 4.38
C PRO A 189 -18.57 -14.68 5.75
N SER A 190 -19.19 -15.36 6.72
CA SER A 190 -19.50 -14.79 8.04
C SER A 190 -18.29 -14.68 8.96
N CYS A 191 -17.27 -15.51 8.75
CA CYS A 191 -16.05 -15.54 9.54
C CYS A 191 -14.85 -15.71 8.60
N SER A 192 -13.80 -14.93 8.83
CA SER A 192 -12.58 -14.93 8.03
C SER A 192 -11.37 -14.56 8.88
N LEU A 193 -10.17 -14.74 8.32
CA LEU A 193 -8.96 -14.18 8.90
C LEU A 193 -8.90 -12.67 8.60
N HIS A 194 -8.55 -11.89 9.62
CA HIS A 194 -8.38 -10.46 9.51
C HIS A 194 -6.99 -10.07 10.01
N LEU A 195 -6.31 -9.18 9.29
CA LEU A 195 -4.92 -8.81 9.58
C LEU A 195 -4.81 -7.32 9.89
N HIS A 196 -3.93 -7.02 10.85
CA HIS A 196 -3.47 -5.66 11.08
C HIS A 196 -2.41 -5.35 10.03
N LEU A 197 -2.68 -4.36 9.18
CA LEU A 197 -1.79 -3.97 8.07
C LEU A 197 -0.96 -2.72 8.41
N GLN A 198 -1.12 -2.19 9.62
CA GLN A 198 -0.48 -0.95 10.04
C GLN A 198 0.97 -1.23 10.40
N MET A 199 1.89 -0.70 9.60
CA MET A 199 3.31 -0.69 9.96
C MET A 199 3.54 0.22 11.16
N SER A 200 4.39 -0.21 12.07
CA SER A 200 4.70 0.57 13.25
C SER A 200 5.74 1.65 12.91
N GLU A 201 5.52 2.89 13.36
CA GLU A 201 6.50 3.97 13.17
C GLU A 201 7.66 3.87 14.18
N ASN A 202 7.47 3.09 15.25
CA ASN A 202 8.45 2.90 16.31
C ASN A 202 9.29 1.63 16.04
N PRO A 203 10.62 1.73 15.92
CA PRO A 203 11.47 0.56 15.69
C PRO A 203 11.51 -0.43 16.88
N TYR A 204 10.99 -0.02 18.05
CA TYR A 204 10.86 -0.86 19.23
C TYR A 204 9.46 -1.45 19.41
N THR A 205 8.61 -1.42 18.38
CA THR A 205 7.36 -2.18 18.36
C THR A 205 7.43 -3.23 17.27
N PRO A 206 6.87 -4.43 17.46
CA PRO A 206 6.86 -5.43 16.41
C PRO A 206 6.00 -4.93 15.25
N ASP A 207 6.46 -5.17 14.02
CA ASP A 207 5.64 -4.90 12.86
C ASP A 207 4.48 -5.90 12.79
N THR A 208 3.28 -5.39 12.56
CA THR A 208 2.07 -6.21 12.48
C THR A 208 2.00 -7.06 11.20
N ILE A 209 2.77 -6.74 10.17
CA ILE A 209 2.88 -7.54 8.95
C ILE A 209 4.27 -7.39 8.33
N SER A 210 4.87 -8.53 7.98
CA SER A 210 6.24 -8.64 7.49
C SER A 210 6.34 -9.56 6.28
N THR A 211 6.94 -9.05 5.20
CA THR A 211 7.28 -9.78 3.98
C THR A 211 8.66 -9.34 3.49
N LYS A 212 9.35 -10.20 2.73
CA LYS A 212 10.67 -9.88 2.15
C LYS A 212 10.73 -10.33 0.70
N GLN A 213 11.32 -9.50 -0.16
CA GLN A 213 11.55 -9.87 -1.56
C GLN A 213 12.47 -11.09 -1.71
N SER A 214 13.37 -11.32 -0.75
CA SER A 214 14.25 -12.49 -0.71
C SER A 214 13.53 -13.79 -0.33
N ALA A 215 12.32 -13.73 0.24
CA ALA A 215 11.54 -14.88 0.69
C ALA A 215 10.12 -14.84 0.09
N PRO A 216 9.99 -15.01 -1.24
CA PRO A 216 8.72 -14.86 -1.93
C PRO A 216 7.69 -15.88 -1.45
N GLY A 217 6.46 -15.41 -1.20
CA GLY A 217 5.34 -16.24 -0.74
C GLY A 217 5.24 -16.42 0.77
N ILE A 218 6.27 -16.03 1.53
CA ILE A 218 6.20 -16.02 3.00
C ILE A 218 5.62 -14.69 3.48
N ILE A 219 4.49 -14.77 4.18
CA ILE A 219 3.82 -13.63 4.79
C ILE A 219 3.63 -13.94 6.27
N VAL A 220 4.14 -13.08 7.14
CA VAL A 220 3.91 -13.18 8.59
C VAL A 220 3.12 -11.96 9.02
N ALA A 221 2.00 -12.16 9.71
CA ALA A 221 1.13 -11.07 10.12
C ALA A 221 0.39 -11.36 11.43
N THR A 222 0.19 -10.31 12.21
CA THR A 222 -0.69 -10.28 13.37
C THR A 222 -2.12 -9.98 12.92
N GLY A 223 -3.07 -10.70 13.50
CA GLY A 223 -4.46 -10.59 13.13
C GLY A 223 -5.38 -11.24 14.13
N ASN A 224 -6.65 -11.36 13.77
CA ASN A 224 -7.65 -12.09 14.52
C ASN A 224 -8.53 -12.91 13.57
N ILE A 225 -9.17 -13.95 14.10
CA ILE A 225 -10.15 -14.75 13.36
C ILE A 225 -11.54 -14.40 13.89
N GLY A 226 -12.46 -14.06 12.99
CA GLY A 226 -13.80 -13.67 13.40
C GLY A 226 -14.62 -13.05 12.27
N PRO A 227 -15.75 -12.41 12.63
CA PRO A 227 -16.60 -11.70 11.67
C PRO A 227 -16.06 -10.33 11.27
N GLU A 228 -15.18 -9.74 12.07
CA GLU A 228 -14.57 -8.44 11.84
C GLU A 228 -13.16 -8.34 12.44
N LEU A 229 -12.37 -7.40 11.92
CA LEU A 229 -11.05 -7.05 12.43
C LEU A 229 -11.19 -6.43 13.83
N SER A 230 -10.59 -7.08 14.82
CA SER A 230 -10.60 -6.68 16.22
C SER A 230 -9.18 -6.59 16.77
N PHE A 231 -8.99 -5.70 17.75
CA PHE A 231 -7.75 -5.63 18.54
C PHE A 231 -7.79 -6.52 19.79
N SER A 232 -8.95 -7.11 20.10
CA SER A 232 -9.07 -8.13 21.13
C SER A 232 -8.85 -9.51 20.53
N ASN A 233 -8.12 -10.38 21.25
CA ASN A 233 -7.79 -11.73 20.82
C ASN A 233 -6.97 -11.76 19.50
N THR A 234 -5.89 -10.98 19.46
CA THR A 234 -4.93 -11.00 18.37
C THR A 234 -3.98 -12.18 18.51
N GLY A 235 -3.53 -12.71 17.38
CA GLY A 235 -2.51 -13.75 17.31
C GLY A 235 -1.67 -13.57 16.05
N MET A 236 -0.55 -14.28 15.97
CA MET A 236 0.31 -14.25 14.78
C MET A 236 0.04 -15.44 13.86
N PHE A 237 -0.05 -15.12 12.59
CA PHE A 237 -0.31 -16.04 11.50
C PHE A 237 0.81 -15.96 10.48
N ILE A 238 1.04 -17.08 9.81
CA ILE A 238 1.98 -17.16 8.70
C ILE A 238 1.33 -17.90 7.54
N SER A 239 1.62 -17.42 6.35
CA SER A 239 1.38 -18.12 5.09
C SER A 239 2.72 -18.37 4.41
N SER A 240 2.88 -19.55 3.83
CA SER A 240 4.06 -19.93 3.03
C SER A 240 3.75 -20.03 1.54
N ASP A 241 2.51 -19.77 1.14
CA ASP A 241 1.98 -19.94 -0.21
C ASP A 241 1.29 -18.65 -0.71
N ALA A 242 1.82 -17.50 -0.29
CA ALA A 242 1.40 -16.17 -0.71
C ALA A 242 -0.05 -15.80 -0.33
N GLY A 243 -0.53 -16.32 0.81
CA GLY A 243 -1.83 -15.97 1.39
C GLY A 243 -2.98 -16.92 1.04
N ASN A 244 -2.69 -18.05 0.38
CA ASN A 244 -3.69 -19.06 0.06
C ASN A 244 -4.07 -19.91 1.28
N THR A 245 -3.09 -20.36 2.04
CA THR A 245 -3.26 -21.05 3.32
C THR A 245 -2.56 -20.30 4.43
N TRP A 246 -3.22 -20.27 5.59
CA TRP A 246 -2.73 -19.62 6.79
C TRP A 246 -2.61 -20.64 7.91
N ARG A 247 -1.62 -20.46 8.77
CA ARG A 247 -1.47 -21.20 10.03
C ARG A 247 -1.20 -20.22 11.16
N GLN A 248 -1.77 -20.47 12.33
CA GLN A 248 -1.43 -19.72 13.53
C GLN A 248 -0.11 -20.25 14.10
N ILE A 249 0.78 -19.35 14.51
CA ILE A 249 2.11 -19.70 15.06
C ILE A 249 2.28 -19.25 16.50
N PHE A 250 1.70 -18.13 16.90
CA PHE A 250 1.77 -17.64 18.27
C PHE A 250 0.46 -16.96 18.69
N GLU A 251 0.19 -16.94 19.99
CA GLU A 251 -0.93 -16.21 20.58
C GLU A 251 -0.60 -14.74 20.87
N GLU A 252 0.69 -14.40 20.96
CA GLU A 252 1.15 -13.03 21.23
C GLU A 252 1.98 -12.48 20.06
N GLU A 253 2.11 -11.16 19.99
CA GLU A 253 2.94 -10.46 19.00
C GLU A 253 4.43 -10.68 19.28
N HIS A 254 5.18 -11.04 18.24
CA HIS A 254 6.64 -11.18 18.31
C HIS A 254 7.28 -10.45 17.13
N SER A 255 8.50 -9.98 17.34
CA SER A 255 9.33 -9.49 16.24
C SER A 255 9.87 -10.68 15.45
N VAL A 256 9.78 -10.62 14.11
CA VAL A 256 10.19 -11.73 13.24
C VAL A 256 11.29 -11.29 12.28
N TRP A 257 12.34 -12.10 12.15
CA TRP A 257 13.44 -11.91 11.21
C TRP A 257 13.54 -13.05 10.21
N PHE A 258 13.80 -12.68 8.96
CA PHE A 258 13.97 -13.61 7.85
C PHE A 258 15.46 -13.91 7.69
N LEU A 259 15.81 -15.19 7.72
CA LEU A 259 17.17 -15.69 7.55
C LEU A 259 17.23 -16.59 6.31
N ASP A 260 18.40 -16.66 5.68
CA ASP A 260 18.68 -17.52 4.54
C ASP A 260 17.59 -17.51 3.45
N HIS A 261 17.21 -16.32 2.97
CA HIS A 261 16.17 -16.15 1.94
C HIS A 261 14.80 -16.80 2.31
N GLY A 262 14.49 -16.90 3.60
CA GLY A 262 13.27 -17.55 4.10
C GLY A 262 13.45 -19.03 4.44
N GLY A 263 14.66 -19.57 4.36
CA GLY A 263 15.00 -20.91 4.83
C GLY A 263 14.88 -21.07 6.35
N ALA A 264 15.03 -19.97 7.10
CA ALA A 264 14.77 -19.93 8.53
C ALA A 264 14.11 -18.61 8.94
N LEU A 265 13.29 -18.67 9.99
CA LEU A 265 12.67 -17.52 10.62
C LEU A 265 13.06 -17.50 12.10
N LEU A 266 13.34 -16.33 12.65
CA LEU A 266 13.61 -16.11 14.07
C LEU A 266 12.49 -15.27 14.65
N ALA A 267 11.91 -15.69 15.77
CA ALA A 267 10.88 -14.94 16.49
C ALA A 267 11.33 -14.60 17.92
N VAL A 268 11.13 -13.34 18.34
CA VAL A 268 11.47 -12.86 19.69
C VAL A 268 10.31 -12.09 20.30
N THR A 269 9.91 -12.49 21.50
CA THR A 269 8.93 -11.76 22.32
C THR A 269 9.52 -10.43 22.77
N GLN A 270 8.82 -9.33 22.53
CA GLN A 270 9.21 -8.02 23.05
C GLN A 270 8.67 -7.85 24.47
N SER A 271 9.41 -8.36 25.45
CA SER A 271 9.07 -8.19 26.87
C SER A 271 9.85 -7.04 27.49
N ALA A 272 9.23 -6.35 28.45
CA ALA A 272 9.91 -5.37 29.31
C ALA A 272 10.95 -6.03 30.26
N VAL A 273 10.92 -7.36 30.37
CA VAL A 273 11.87 -8.17 31.14
C VAL A 273 12.85 -8.83 30.17
N PRO A 274 14.16 -8.95 30.52
CA PRO A 274 15.14 -9.59 29.64
C PRO A 274 14.75 -11.04 29.29
N THR A 275 14.49 -11.26 28.01
CA THR A 275 14.14 -12.56 27.43
C THR A 275 15.37 -13.47 27.34
N ARG A 276 15.24 -14.75 27.73
CA ARG A 276 16.31 -15.77 27.64
C ARG A 276 16.06 -16.83 26.58
N TYR A 277 14.94 -16.75 25.86
CA TYR A 277 14.49 -17.75 24.90
C TYR A 277 14.35 -17.11 23.52
N LEU A 278 14.76 -17.85 22.49
CA LEU A 278 14.67 -17.52 21.07
C LEU A 278 13.98 -18.72 20.39
N TRP A 279 13.06 -18.45 19.46
CA TRP A 279 12.27 -19.45 18.75
C TRP A 279 12.55 -19.42 17.26
#